data_AF-A0A2P4XHY3-F1
#
_entry.id   AF-A0A2P4XHY3-F1
#
_cell.length_a   1.000
_cell.length_b   1.000
_cell.length_c   1.000
_cell.angle_alpha   90.00
_cell.angle_beta   90.00
_cell.angle_gamma   90.00
#
_symmetry.space_group_name_H-M   'P 1'
#
loop_
_entity.id
_entity.type
_entity.pdbx_description
1 polymer ?
#
loop_
_entity_poly.entity_id
_entity_poly.type
_entity_poly.pdbx_seq_one_letter_code
_entity_poly.pdbx_strand_id
1 'polypeptide(L)'
;MPGKSSTQFMLNNGFSRDRASPKLDKLDLTVTLDPSDSLAPLKNYLLQSQLNESINATYAFFYGSSKIDDAISTSLKMKLLSGAELSRYKELLTPKEENSTEDRSILSLRNEFVFTRAIISTCTTLLEQYPTTLEQDQSTLDKLTKDDVENVRKAHIQRILIMEKHILKETMDIAVEDWKALVFSSHPSLQEV
;
A
#
# COMPACT_ATOMS: atom_id res chain seq x y z
N MET A 1 16.56 -21.02 -0.75
CA MET A 1 15.74 -21.03 0.48
C MET A 1 14.30 -20.73 0.08
N PRO A 2 13.30 -21.53 0.47
CA PRO A 2 11.89 -21.20 0.23
C PRO A 2 11.61 -19.79 0.77
N GLY A 3 10.94 -18.98 -0.04
CA GLY A 3 10.97 -17.52 0.01
C GLY A 3 10.26 -16.93 1.21
N LYS A 4 11.00 -16.61 2.27
CA LYS A 4 10.54 -15.80 3.39
C LYS A 4 11.01 -14.35 3.25
N SER A 5 10.19 -13.41 3.73
CA SER A 5 10.55 -11.99 3.84
C SER A 5 11.61 -11.78 4.92
N SER A 6 12.34 -10.68 4.81
CA SER A 6 13.30 -10.16 5.79
C SER A 6 12.62 -9.89 7.12
N THR A 7 11.39 -9.35 7.13
CA THR A 7 10.58 -9.19 8.35
C THR A 7 10.32 -10.55 9.00
N GLN A 8 9.96 -11.57 8.21
CA GLN A 8 9.73 -12.92 8.75
C GLN A 8 11.03 -13.55 9.28
N PHE A 9 12.17 -13.32 8.63
CA PHE A 9 13.46 -13.76 9.17
C PHE A 9 13.81 -13.04 10.46
N MET A 10 13.55 -11.73 10.55
CA MET A 10 13.83 -10.94 11.73
C MET A 10 12.99 -11.44 12.92
N LEU A 11 11.68 -11.57 12.74
CA LEU A 11 10.77 -11.97 13.81
C LEU A 11 11.01 -13.41 14.30
N ASN A 12 11.39 -14.32 13.41
CA ASN A 12 11.55 -15.74 13.76
C ASN A 12 12.99 -16.14 14.10
N ASN A 13 14.00 -15.40 13.62
CA ASN A 13 15.41 -15.81 13.70
C ASN A 13 16.37 -14.66 14.07
N GLY A 14 15.89 -13.42 14.24
CA GLY A 14 16.71 -12.30 14.67
C GLY A 14 17.71 -11.77 13.63
N PHE A 15 17.49 -12.06 12.34
CA PHE A 15 18.33 -11.54 11.26
C PHE A 15 17.49 -11.10 10.06
N SER A 16 18.05 -10.20 9.25
CA SER A 16 17.47 -9.76 7.97
C SER A 16 18.44 -10.05 6.82
N ARG A 17 17.92 -10.10 5.59
CA ARG A 17 18.77 -10.19 4.39
C ARG A 17 19.65 -8.96 4.29
N ASP A 18 20.81 -9.11 3.64
CA ASP A 18 21.70 -7.96 3.37
C ASP A 18 21.06 -6.96 2.40
N ARG A 19 20.17 -7.42 1.53
CA ARG A 19 19.41 -6.59 0.58
C ARG A 19 17.95 -7.00 0.59
N ALA A 20 17.07 -6.01 0.48
CA ALA A 20 15.65 -6.25 0.31
C ALA A 20 15.39 -6.96 -1.03
N SER A 21 14.43 -7.88 -1.01
CA SER A 21 14.02 -8.72 -2.13
C SER A 21 12.65 -8.27 -2.61
N PRO A 22 12.52 -7.68 -3.82
CA PRO A 22 11.24 -7.15 -4.30
C PRO A 22 10.10 -8.15 -4.34
N LYS A 23 10.41 -9.44 -4.55
CA LYS A 23 9.41 -10.51 -4.62
C LYS A 23 8.93 -11.03 -3.26
N LEU A 24 9.62 -10.70 -2.17
CA LEU A 24 9.42 -11.37 -0.87
C LEU A 24 9.23 -10.36 0.26
N ASP A 25 9.92 -9.22 0.18
CA ASP A 25 9.87 -8.19 1.20
C ASP A 25 8.64 -7.33 1.02
N LYS A 26 7.89 -7.24 2.11
CA LYS A 26 6.60 -6.58 2.16
C LYS A 26 6.34 -6.01 3.55
N LEU A 27 5.46 -5.03 3.58
CA LEU A 27 4.85 -4.48 4.79
C LEU A 27 3.38 -4.87 4.80
N ASP A 28 2.96 -5.58 5.85
CA ASP A 28 1.57 -5.96 6.05
C ASP A 28 0.83 -4.83 6.77
N LEU A 29 -0.23 -4.32 6.16
CA LEU A 29 -1.06 -3.22 6.67
C LEU A 29 -2.52 -3.68 6.81
N THR A 30 -3.04 -3.61 8.02
CA THR A 30 -4.47 -3.86 8.27
C THR A 30 -5.26 -2.58 8.07
N VAL A 31 -6.25 -2.62 7.17
CA VAL A 31 -7.18 -1.50 6.97
C VAL A 31 -8.57 -1.92 7.35
N THR A 32 -9.15 -1.17 8.29
CA THR A 32 -10.49 -1.39 8.80
C THR A 32 -11.47 -0.41 8.18
N LEU A 33 -12.72 -0.84 7.97
CA LEU A 33 -13.80 0.08 7.67
C LEU A 33 -14.12 0.95 8.90
N ASP A 34 -14.31 2.25 8.70
CA ASP A 34 -14.63 3.16 9.81
C ASP A 34 -15.96 2.73 10.46
N PRO A 35 -15.98 2.41 11.77
CA PRO A 35 -17.20 2.00 12.45
C PRO A 35 -18.25 3.11 12.53
N SER A 36 -17.87 4.37 12.34
CA SER A 36 -18.78 5.51 12.30
C SER A 36 -19.37 5.78 10.91
N ASP A 37 -18.93 5.06 9.87
CA ASP A 37 -19.48 5.18 8.52
C ASP A 37 -20.92 4.66 8.48
N SER A 38 -21.86 5.54 8.16
CA SER A 38 -23.28 5.22 8.06
C SER A 38 -23.60 4.16 6.98
N LEU A 39 -22.71 4.00 6.00
CA LEU A 39 -22.80 2.99 4.95
C LEU A 39 -22.02 1.71 5.28
N ALA A 40 -21.43 1.60 6.47
CA ALA A 40 -20.59 0.47 6.85
C ALA A 40 -21.27 -0.91 6.69
N PRO A 41 -22.54 -1.11 7.08
CA PRO A 41 -23.21 -2.40 6.90
C PRO A 41 -23.29 -2.84 5.43
N LEU A 42 -23.60 -1.89 4.54
CA LEU A 42 -23.74 -2.17 3.11
C LEU A 42 -22.37 -2.42 2.45
N LYS A 43 -21.37 -1.60 2.77
CA LYS A 43 -20.00 -1.80 2.28
C LYS A 43 -19.43 -3.14 2.76
N ASN A 44 -19.68 -3.52 4.01
CA ASN A 44 -19.30 -4.83 4.52
C ASN A 44 -19.96 -5.97 3.73
N TYR A 45 -21.27 -5.87 3.47
CA TYR A 45 -21.97 -6.85 2.64
C TYR A 45 -21.34 -6.97 1.23
N LEU A 46 -20.96 -5.86 0.61
CA LEU A 46 -20.29 -5.86 -0.69
C LEU A 46 -18.89 -6.51 -0.62
N LEU A 47 -18.08 -6.18 0.39
CA LEU A 47 -16.75 -6.80 0.60
C LEU A 47 -16.84 -8.31 0.76
N GLN A 48 -17.79 -8.78 1.59
CA GLN A 48 -17.98 -10.21 1.82
C GLN A 48 -18.52 -10.94 0.58
N SER A 49 -19.54 -10.37 -0.08
CA SER A 49 -20.21 -11.04 -1.19
C SER A 49 -19.43 -11.00 -2.50
N GLN A 50 -18.63 -9.95 -2.75
CA GLN A 50 -17.95 -9.75 -4.03
C GLN A 50 -16.46 -10.09 -3.98
N LEU A 51 -15.79 -9.80 -2.86
CA LEU A 51 -14.35 -10.01 -2.72
C LEU A 51 -14.00 -11.16 -1.77
N ASN A 52 -14.98 -11.74 -1.07
CA ASN A 52 -14.74 -12.70 0.01
C ASN A 52 -13.77 -12.14 1.07
N GLU A 53 -13.88 -10.84 1.35
CA GLU A 53 -12.99 -10.14 2.28
C GLU A 53 -13.68 -9.75 3.59
N SER A 54 -12.89 -9.70 4.66
CA SER A 54 -13.30 -9.18 5.96
C SER A 54 -13.26 -7.65 6.00
N ILE A 55 -14.05 -7.05 6.88
CA ILE A 55 -13.95 -5.62 7.22
C ILE A 55 -12.53 -5.21 7.63
N ASN A 56 -11.77 -6.14 8.21
CA ASN A 56 -10.43 -5.96 8.75
C ASN A 56 -9.41 -6.75 7.94
N ALA A 57 -9.42 -6.59 6.62
CA ALA A 57 -8.45 -7.21 5.75
C ALA A 57 -7.03 -6.63 5.96
N THR A 58 -6.03 -7.51 5.84
CA THR A 58 -4.62 -7.16 5.84
C THR A 58 -4.08 -7.22 4.42
N TYR A 59 -3.43 -6.15 4.00
CA TYR A 59 -2.87 -5.98 2.65
C TYR A 59 -1.35 -5.95 2.71
N ALA A 60 -0.70 -6.45 1.67
CA ALA A 60 0.75 -6.51 1.58
C ALA A 60 1.27 -5.48 0.57
N PHE A 61 2.07 -4.52 1.02
CA PHE A 61 2.79 -3.60 0.14
C PHE A 61 4.21 -4.11 -0.06
N PHE A 62 4.59 -4.39 -1.31
CA PHE A 62 5.87 -5.01 -1.62
C PHE A 62 6.96 -3.98 -1.90
N TYR A 63 8.18 -4.30 -1.48
CA TYR A 63 9.37 -3.50 -1.77
C TYR A 63 9.64 -3.42 -3.27
N GLY A 64 9.91 -2.23 -3.79
CA GLY A 64 10.22 -2.04 -5.22
C GLY A 64 9.05 -2.37 -6.14
N SER A 65 7.81 -2.25 -5.64
CA SER A 65 6.63 -2.36 -6.49
C SER A 65 6.54 -1.17 -7.45
N SER A 66 6.08 -1.39 -8.67
CA SER A 66 5.80 -0.32 -9.64
C SER A 66 4.35 0.17 -9.60
N LYS A 67 3.46 -0.57 -8.93
CA LYS A 67 2.04 -0.24 -8.80
C LYS A 67 1.48 -0.70 -7.45
N ILE A 68 0.34 -0.13 -7.04
CA ILE A 68 -0.48 -0.72 -5.98
C ILE A 68 -1.24 -1.90 -6.59
N ASP A 69 -1.23 -3.03 -5.91
CA ASP A 69 -1.90 -4.26 -6.38
C ASP A 69 -3.40 -4.02 -6.63
N ASP A 70 -3.92 -4.59 -7.72
CA ASP A 70 -5.26 -4.29 -8.20
C ASP A 70 -6.33 -4.79 -7.21
N ALA A 71 -6.09 -5.91 -6.52
CA ALA A 71 -7.02 -6.41 -5.51
C ALA A 71 -7.04 -5.49 -4.28
N ILE A 72 -5.87 -5.01 -3.85
CA ILE A 72 -5.77 -3.99 -2.79
C ILE A 72 -6.52 -2.73 -3.19
N SER A 73 -6.28 -2.22 -4.40
CA SER A 73 -6.91 -1.01 -4.94
C SER A 73 -8.43 -1.15 -4.97
N THR A 74 -8.94 -2.25 -5.54
CA THR A 74 -10.38 -2.53 -5.62
C THR A 74 -11.03 -2.61 -4.24
N SER A 75 -10.41 -3.33 -3.30
CA SER A 75 -10.95 -3.46 -1.95
C SER A 75 -11.01 -2.12 -1.21
N LEU A 76 -9.91 -1.34 -1.25
CA LEU A 76 -9.85 -0.03 -0.62
C LEU A 76 -10.82 0.97 -1.26
N LYS A 77 -10.92 1.00 -2.59
CA LYS A 77 -11.90 1.83 -3.31
C LYS A 77 -13.34 1.47 -2.96
N MET A 78 -13.62 0.18 -2.76
CA MET A 78 -14.93 -0.29 -2.31
C MET A 78 -15.25 0.14 -0.87
N LYS A 79 -14.26 0.11 0.04
CA LYS A 79 -14.39 0.70 1.39
C LYS A 79 -14.67 2.20 1.34
N LEU A 80 -14.17 2.90 0.32
CA LEU A 80 -14.29 4.36 0.18
C LEU A 80 -15.51 4.84 -0.62
N LEU A 81 -16.39 3.94 -1.07
CA LEU A 81 -17.61 4.31 -1.81
C LEU A 81 -18.45 5.35 -1.05
N SER A 82 -18.91 6.37 -1.75
CA SER A 82 -19.97 7.26 -1.28
C SER A 82 -21.35 6.70 -1.61
N GLY A 83 -22.41 7.29 -1.04
CA GLY A 83 -23.79 6.90 -1.32
C GLY A 83 -24.15 6.87 -2.81
N ALA A 84 -23.67 7.86 -3.58
CA ALA A 84 -23.89 7.96 -5.01
C ALA A 84 -23.10 6.94 -5.84
N GLU A 85 -21.98 6.44 -5.30
CA GLU A 85 -21.08 5.51 -5.96
C GLU A 85 -21.47 4.04 -5.71
N LEU A 86 -22.29 3.78 -4.70
CA LEU A 86 -22.77 2.43 -4.36
C LEU A 86 -23.54 1.75 -5.48
N SER A 87 -24.23 2.49 -6.36
CA SER A 87 -24.93 1.88 -7.51
C SER A 87 -23.98 1.41 -8.61
N ARG A 88 -22.75 1.94 -8.63
CA ARG A 88 -21.73 1.74 -9.65
C ARG A 88 -20.59 0.82 -9.21
N TYR A 89 -20.66 0.22 -8.02
CA TYR A 89 -19.59 -0.62 -7.46
C TYR A 89 -19.08 -1.73 -8.41
N LYS A 90 -19.95 -2.24 -9.30
CA LYS A 90 -19.60 -3.28 -10.28
C LYS A 90 -18.51 -2.84 -11.24
N GLU A 91 -18.36 -1.54 -11.48
CA GLU A 91 -17.28 -1.00 -12.33
C GLU A 91 -15.90 -1.29 -11.73
N LEU A 92 -15.78 -1.46 -10.40
CA LEU A 92 -14.54 -1.88 -9.74
C LEU A 92 -14.23 -3.37 -9.91
N LEU A 93 -15.25 -4.17 -10.23
CA LEU A 93 -15.16 -5.64 -10.35
C LEU A 93 -15.05 -6.10 -11.81
N THR A 94 -15.35 -5.20 -12.76
CA THR A 94 -15.42 -5.56 -14.17
C THR A 94 -13.99 -5.70 -14.72
N PRO A 95 -13.61 -6.86 -15.29
CA PRO A 95 -12.33 -7.01 -15.94
C PRO A 95 -12.18 -5.99 -17.06
N LYS A 96 -11.00 -5.39 -17.16
CA LYS A 96 -10.72 -4.45 -18.25
C LYS A 96 -10.66 -5.17 -19.58
N GLU A 97 -11.20 -4.54 -20.61
CA GLU A 97 -11.07 -5.02 -21.98
C GLU A 97 -9.59 -5.04 -22.39
N GLU A 98 -9.19 -6.02 -23.20
CA GLU A 98 -7.79 -6.26 -23.61
C GLU A 98 -7.15 -5.06 -24.35
N ASN A 99 -7.95 -4.08 -24.78
CA ASN A 99 -7.51 -2.86 -25.48
C ASN A 99 -7.67 -1.57 -24.65
N SER A 100 -7.95 -1.69 -23.35
CA SER A 100 -8.01 -0.56 -22.44
C SER A 100 -6.63 0.07 -22.27
N THR A 101 -6.47 1.34 -22.61
CA THR A 101 -5.25 2.11 -22.34
C THR A 101 -5.05 2.43 -20.86
N GLU A 102 -6.06 2.19 -20.03
CA GLU A 102 -5.98 2.34 -18.59
C GLU A 102 -5.78 1.00 -17.93
N ASP A 103 -4.74 0.85 -17.10
CA ASP A 103 -4.50 -0.39 -16.36
C ASP A 103 -5.36 -0.50 -15.09
N ARG A 104 -5.97 0.60 -14.63
CA ARG A 104 -6.61 0.74 -13.29
C ARG A 104 -8.10 1.05 -13.36
N SER A 105 -8.94 0.34 -12.60
CA SER A 105 -10.40 0.57 -12.61
C SER A 105 -10.72 1.89 -11.91
N ILE A 106 -11.30 2.82 -12.65
CA ILE A 106 -11.62 4.16 -12.18
C ILE A 106 -13.14 4.29 -12.08
N LEU A 107 -13.62 4.51 -10.86
CA LEU A 107 -15.05 4.67 -10.59
C LEU A 107 -15.49 6.13 -10.74
N SER A 108 -14.77 7.03 -10.08
CA SER A 108 -15.04 8.47 -10.12
C SER A 108 -13.78 9.22 -9.69
N LEU A 109 -13.64 10.48 -10.12
CA LEU A 109 -12.55 11.35 -9.65
C LEU A 109 -12.56 11.51 -8.13
N ARG A 110 -13.75 11.56 -7.51
CA ARG A 110 -13.87 11.66 -6.06
C ARG A 110 -13.32 10.42 -5.39
N ASN A 111 -13.67 9.22 -5.89
CA ASN A 111 -13.21 7.95 -5.31
C ASN A 111 -11.69 7.82 -5.41
N GLU A 112 -11.12 8.15 -6.57
CA GLU A 112 -9.67 8.16 -6.80
C GLU A 112 -8.94 9.16 -5.91
N PHE A 113 -9.51 10.36 -5.73
CA PHE A 113 -8.96 11.37 -4.85
C PHE A 113 -8.94 10.92 -3.38
N VAL A 114 -10.07 10.39 -2.87
CA VAL A 114 -10.11 9.93 -1.47
C VAL A 114 -9.27 8.68 -1.25
N PHE A 115 -9.14 7.80 -2.26
CA PHE A 115 -8.22 6.66 -2.24
C PHE A 115 -6.78 7.14 -2.11
N THR A 116 -6.34 8.04 -2.98
CA THR A 116 -4.99 8.62 -2.96
C THR A 116 -4.70 9.29 -1.63
N ARG A 117 -5.64 10.12 -1.14
CA ARG A 117 -5.51 10.79 0.16
C ARG A 117 -5.44 9.80 1.33
N ALA A 118 -6.24 8.73 1.29
CA ALA A 118 -6.20 7.70 2.32
C ALA A 118 -4.83 7.00 2.36
N ILE A 119 -4.30 6.59 1.20
CA ILE A 119 -2.96 5.98 1.10
C ILE A 119 -1.89 6.92 1.66
N ILE A 120 -1.88 8.18 1.22
CA ILE A 120 -0.89 9.17 1.68
C ILE A 120 -1.01 9.38 3.19
N SER A 121 -2.23 9.58 3.70
CA SER A 121 -2.46 9.81 5.12
C SER A 121 -2.00 8.62 5.95
N THR A 122 -2.36 7.40 5.56
CA THR A 122 -1.98 6.19 6.30
C THR A 122 -0.48 5.97 6.29
N CYS A 123 0.18 6.10 5.13
CA CYS A 123 1.63 5.96 5.05
C CYS A 123 2.37 7.03 5.85
N THR A 124 1.87 8.27 5.83
CA THR A 124 2.43 9.38 6.62
C THR A 124 2.31 9.08 8.12
N THR A 125 1.13 8.68 8.60
CA THR A 125 0.94 8.33 10.02
C THR A 125 1.84 7.17 10.44
N LEU A 126 2.04 6.15 9.60
CA LEU A 126 2.95 5.05 9.90
C LEU A 126 4.41 5.50 9.94
N LEU A 127 4.83 6.37 9.01
CA LEU A 127 6.19 6.93 9.01
C LEU A 127 6.45 7.76 10.28
N GLU A 128 5.47 8.53 10.75
CA GLU A 128 5.57 9.33 11.98
C GLU A 128 5.69 8.49 13.26
N GLN A 129 5.30 7.20 13.23
CA GLN A 129 5.49 6.29 14.37
C GLN A 129 6.95 5.86 14.56
N TYR A 130 7.80 6.00 13.53
CA TYR A 130 9.21 5.72 13.67
C TYR A 130 9.94 6.92 14.30
N PRO A 131 10.79 6.70 15.32
CA PRO A 131 11.52 7.78 15.98
C PRO A 131 12.65 8.37 15.11
N THR A 132 12.96 7.74 13.98
CA THR A 132 14.05 8.10 13.08
C THR A 132 13.55 8.26 11.64
N THR A 133 14.26 9.05 10.83
CA THR A 133 14.00 9.14 9.39
C THR A 133 14.72 8.03 8.61
N LEU A 134 14.41 7.90 7.32
CA LEU A 134 15.09 6.95 6.43
C LEU A 134 16.59 7.28 6.30
N GLU A 135 16.90 8.57 6.20
CA GLU A 135 18.26 9.08 6.01
C GLU A 135 19.12 8.89 7.27
N GLN A 136 18.51 9.03 8.45
CA GLN A 136 19.16 8.75 9.74
C GLN A 136 19.50 7.27 9.89
N ASP A 137 18.57 6.38 9.52
CA ASP A 137 18.82 4.93 9.58
C ASP A 137 19.89 4.50 8.58
N GLN A 138 19.87 5.05 7.36
CA GLN A 138 20.90 4.79 6.36
C GLN A 138 22.28 5.24 6.86
N SER A 139 22.38 6.46 7.41
CA SER A 139 23.63 6.95 7.99
C SER A 139 24.10 6.10 9.18
N THR A 140 23.18 5.58 9.97
CA THR A 140 23.50 4.67 11.08
C THR A 140 24.03 3.35 10.56
N LEU A 141 23.37 2.75 9.58
CA LEU A 141 23.79 1.51 8.95
C LEU A 141 25.20 1.62 8.34
N ASP A 142 25.50 2.73 7.66
CA ASP A 142 26.79 2.96 7.01
C ASP A 142 27.96 3.08 8.00
N LYS A 143 27.69 3.45 9.25
CA LYS A 143 28.69 3.57 10.32
C LYS A 143 28.96 2.26 11.06
N LEU A 144 28.13 1.24 10.87
CA LEU A 144 28.28 -0.05 11.55
C LEU A 144 29.34 -0.90 10.85
N THR A 145 30.34 -1.33 11.60
CA THR A 145 31.38 -2.24 11.13
C THR A 145 30.94 -3.71 11.32
N LYS A 146 31.47 -4.65 10.53
CA LYS A 146 31.04 -6.06 10.54
C LYS A 146 31.80 -6.94 11.53
N ASP A 147 32.76 -6.34 12.20
CA ASP A 147 33.78 -6.94 13.05
C ASP A 147 33.27 -7.18 14.49
N ASP A 148 32.11 -6.63 14.82
CA ASP A 148 31.44 -6.79 16.10
C ASP A 148 30.03 -7.39 15.94
N VAL A 149 29.73 -8.40 16.75
CA VAL A 149 28.43 -9.11 16.76
C VAL A 149 27.29 -8.16 17.12
N GLU A 150 27.53 -7.19 18.01
CA GLU A 150 26.51 -6.20 18.36
C GLU A 150 26.19 -5.30 17.15
N ASN A 151 27.22 -4.85 16.43
CA ASN A 151 27.04 -4.08 15.20
C ASN A 151 26.33 -4.87 14.11
N VAL A 152 26.59 -6.17 13.96
CA VAL A 152 25.86 -7.04 13.01
C VAL A 152 24.36 -7.07 13.35
N ARG A 153 24.00 -7.24 14.62
CA ARG A 153 22.59 -7.23 15.05
C ARG A 153 21.93 -5.87 14.82
N LYS A 154 22.63 -4.78 15.15
CA LYS A 154 22.16 -3.41 14.86
C LYS A 154 21.93 -3.23 13.36
N ALA A 155 22.83 -3.72 12.52
CA ALA A 155 22.70 -3.62 11.07
C ALA A 155 21.45 -4.36 10.56
N HIS A 156 21.14 -5.52 11.12
CA HIS A 156 19.91 -6.23 10.76
C HIS A 156 18.64 -5.44 11.07
N ILE A 157 18.58 -4.78 12.23
CA ILE A 157 17.46 -3.91 12.63
C ILE A 157 17.35 -2.73 11.67
N GLN A 158 18.46 -2.02 11.43
CA GLN A 158 18.47 -0.86 10.54
C GLN A 158 17.96 -1.19 9.14
N ARG A 159 18.33 -2.34 8.58
CA ARG A 159 17.84 -2.79 7.27
C ARG A 159 16.33 -2.99 7.22
N ILE A 160 15.72 -3.49 8.30
CA ILE A 160 14.26 -3.65 8.37
C ILE A 160 13.59 -2.27 8.41
N LEU A 161 14.08 -1.37 9.25
CA LEU A 161 13.53 -0.01 9.35
C LEU A 161 13.62 0.74 8.01
N ILE A 162 14.77 0.65 7.35
CA ILE A 162 14.99 1.22 6.01
C ILE A 162 14.00 0.63 5.01
N MET A 163 13.87 -0.70 4.97
CA MET A 163 12.97 -1.40 4.05
C MET A 163 11.51 -0.99 4.24
N GLU A 164 11.01 -0.98 5.47
CA GLU A 164 9.61 -0.61 5.77
C GLU A 164 9.33 0.85 5.39
N LYS A 165 10.21 1.78 5.78
CA LYS A 165 10.09 3.20 5.41
C LYS A 165 10.16 3.41 3.89
N HIS A 166 10.96 2.62 3.20
CA HIS A 166 11.06 2.68 1.74
C HIS A 166 9.75 2.23 1.08
N ILE A 167 9.18 1.10 1.51
CA ILE A 167 7.89 0.60 1.03
C ILE A 167 6.80 1.68 1.21
N LEU A 168 6.76 2.33 2.38
CA LEU A 168 5.78 3.38 2.67
C LEU A 168 5.94 4.59 1.74
N LYS A 169 7.17 5.08 1.54
CA LYS A 169 7.45 6.19 0.63
C LYS A 169 7.12 5.84 -0.82
N GLU A 170 7.55 4.67 -1.31
CA GLU A 170 7.24 4.20 -2.68
C GLU A 170 5.72 4.07 -2.89
N THR A 171 4.99 3.54 -1.91
CA THR A 171 3.53 3.40 -2.00
C THR A 171 2.84 4.77 -2.12
N MET A 172 3.33 5.78 -1.39
CA MET A 172 2.84 7.15 -1.51
C MET A 172 3.14 7.74 -2.89
N ASP A 173 4.36 7.57 -3.38
CA ASP A 173 4.79 8.10 -4.68
C ASP A 173 3.94 7.48 -5.80
N ILE A 174 3.72 6.16 -5.78
CA ILE A 174 2.84 5.48 -6.72
C ILE A 174 1.44 6.08 -6.69
N ALA A 175 0.83 6.24 -5.50
CA ALA A 175 -0.52 6.78 -5.38
C ALA A 175 -0.63 8.22 -5.94
N VAL A 176 0.40 9.04 -5.71
CA VAL A 176 0.47 10.41 -6.22
C VAL A 176 0.60 10.43 -7.75
N GLU A 177 1.49 9.61 -8.31
CA GLU A 177 1.70 9.54 -9.75
C GLU A 177 0.46 8.99 -10.46
N ASP A 178 -0.20 7.98 -9.88
CA ASP A 178 -1.48 7.45 -10.34
C ASP A 178 -2.58 8.53 -10.42
N TRP A 179 -2.66 9.37 -9.38
CA TRP A 179 -3.61 10.47 -9.35
C TRP A 179 -3.29 11.55 -10.39
N LYS A 180 -2.01 11.94 -10.52
CA LYS A 180 -1.56 12.90 -11.53
C LYS A 180 -1.83 12.38 -12.94
N ALA A 181 -1.48 11.12 -13.21
CA ALA A 181 -1.70 10.48 -14.50
C ALA A 181 -3.18 10.51 -14.89
N LEU A 182 -4.08 10.25 -13.93
CA LEU A 182 -5.51 10.40 -14.16
C LEU A 182 -5.88 11.85 -14.46
N VAL A 183 -5.56 12.81 -13.59
CA VAL A 183 -6.00 14.21 -13.72
C VAL A 183 -5.46 14.88 -15.00
N PHE A 184 -4.29 14.48 -15.48
CA PHE A 184 -3.69 15.01 -16.71
C PHE A 184 -4.04 14.21 -17.97
N SER A 185 -4.87 13.17 -17.85
CA SER A 185 -5.32 12.36 -18.98
C SER A 185 -6.56 12.95 -19.66
N SER A 186 -6.94 12.34 -20.78
CA SER A 186 -8.22 12.57 -21.47
C SER A 186 -9.32 11.60 -21.01
N HIS A 187 -9.28 11.15 -19.75
CA HIS A 187 -10.24 10.16 -19.23
C HIS A 187 -11.69 10.69 -19.33
N PRO A 188 -12.68 9.89 -19.77
CA PRO A 188 -14.09 10.34 -19.94
C PRO A 188 -14.76 10.98 -18.71
N SER A 189 -14.39 10.57 -17.50
CA SER A 189 -14.76 11.20 -16.23
C SER A 189 -14.26 12.64 -16.03
N LEU A 190 -13.30 13.12 -16.82
CA LEU A 190 -12.83 14.51 -16.81
C LEU A 190 -13.62 15.33 -17.81
N GLN A 191 -14.08 16.51 -17.39
CA GLN A 191 -14.68 17.49 -18.29
C GLN A 191 -13.56 18.30 -18.93
N GLU A 192 -13.58 18.45 -20.26
CA GLU A 192 -12.77 19.46 -20.94
C GLU A 192 -13.28 20.85 -20.52
N VAL A 193 -12.39 21.69 -20.00
CA VAL A 193 -12.67 23.08 -19.62
C VAL A 193 -11.92 24.02 -20.55
#